data_AF-A0A1B3X4D9-F1
#
_entry.id   AF-A0A1B3X4D9-F1
#
_cell.length_a   1.000
_cell.length_b   1.000
_cell.length_c   1.000
_cell.angle_alpha   90.00
_cell.angle_beta   90.00
_cell.angle_gamma   90.00
#
_symmetry.space_group_name_H-M   'P 1'
#
loop_
_entity.id
_entity.type
_entity.pdbx_description
1 polymer ?
#
loop_
_entity_poly.entity_id
_entity_poly.type
_entity_poly.pdbx_seq_one_letter_code
_entity_poly.pdbx_strand_id
1 'polypeptide(L)'
;MAFRYINPGYAELLSTSGGTTVTGKQYSKTGVSFWQPEDHKGLTFSEVPTEFYAKLDMYLKNPQNASDVRLEIGIGFGNWVRVYPHRGKWDIEGHDASTVFDIYETADFVRSDAVNTLWFHIKQGRNNDGIFHVIVNEREICNKRDRNFWYANDTYANTITVLSKNDDILISNLIFSDEEINPKEQVVMLPVKETQTNMTDCGDGSYEATAANQELLQTVDIAALSTQYGADSRVTGISLIGNPAYRTAEGLCALTAIEKSGGTVTEYRRHVVEQNPNSTVMDTRTVSMTIAEVAGRQFGWRAGT
;
A
#
# COMPACT_ATOMS: atom_id res chain seq x y z
N MET A 1 -13.60 5.45 12.38
CA MET A 1 -13.20 4.44 11.38
C MET A 1 -11.93 3.72 11.82
N ALA A 2 -11.86 2.40 11.67
CA ALA A 2 -10.60 1.63 11.74
C ALA A 2 -10.22 1.16 10.34
N PHE A 3 -8.96 1.31 9.92
CA PHE A 3 -8.53 0.88 8.59
C PHE A 3 -7.05 0.48 8.50
N ARG A 4 -6.81 -0.45 7.57
CA ARG A 4 -5.47 -0.78 7.11
C ARG A 4 -5.51 -1.04 5.61
N TYR A 5 -4.58 -0.43 4.89
CA TYR A 5 -4.41 -0.59 3.45
C TYR A 5 -2.99 -1.06 3.17
N ILE A 6 -2.83 -2.08 2.32
CA ILE A 6 -1.55 -2.70 2.01
C ILE A 6 -1.46 -2.87 0.49
N ASN A 7 -0.49 -2.22 -0.13
CA ASN A 7 -0.24 -2.28 -1.56
C ASN A 7 1.25 -2.58 -1.83
N PRO A 8 1.58 -3.73 -2.47
CA PRO A 8 2.96 -4.08 -2.73
C PRO A 8 3.62 -3.18 -3.78
N GLY A 9 2.85 -2.52 -4.64
CA GLY A 9 3.35 -1.65 -5.71
C GLY A 9 2.50 -1.67 -7.00
N TYR A 10 1.20 -1.96 -6.92
CA TYR A 10 0.28 -1.92 -8.07
C TYR A 10 -0.50 -0.60 -8.09
N ALA A 11 -0.44 0.14 -9.20
CA ALA A 11 -1.23 1.36 -9.38
C ALA A 11 -2.73 1.08 -9.35
N GLU A 12 -3.14 -0.09 -9.84
CA GLU A 12 -4.53 -0.52 -10.02
C GLU A 12 -5.26 -0.72 -8.69
N LEU A 13 -4.53 -0.77 -7.57
CA LEU A 13 -5.08 -0.89 -6.21
C LEU A 13 -5.42 0.46 -5.57
N LEU A 14 -5.16 1.58 -6.23
CA LEU A 14 -5.62 2.90 -5.77
C LEU A 14 -7.08 3.13 -6.18
N SER A 15 -7.77 4.04 -5.49
CA SER A 15 -9.13 4.47 -5.84
C SER A 15 -9.17 5.43 -7.04
N THR A 16 -8.08 5.52 -7.81
CA THR A 16 -7.93 6.43 -8.95
C THR A 16 -7.37 5.68 -10.13
N SER A 17 -7.89 5.98 -11.32
CA SER A 17 -7.24 5.59 -12.57
C SER A 17 -6.06 6.54 -12.87
N GLY A 18 -5.22 6.17 -13.84
CA GLY A 18 -4.15 7.02 -14.36
C GLY A 18 -2.75 6.71 -13.84
N GLY A 19 -2.61 5.84 -12.84
CA GLY A 19 -1.31 5.32 -12.42
C GLY A 19 -0.76 4.26 -13.38
N THR A 20 0.54 4.02 -13.30
CA THR A 20 1.25 3.02 -14.10
C THR A 20 2.09 2.12 -13.20
N THR A 21 1.86 0.81 -13.29
CA THR A 21 2.68 -0.21 -12.65
C THR A 21 3.95 -0.49 -13.44
N VAL A 22 5.07 -0.57 -12.75
CA VAL A 22 6.42 -0.83 -13.25
C VAL A 22 7.01 -2.03 -12.52
N THR A 23 7.48 -3.02 -13.29
CA THR A 23 8.12 -4.22 -12.76
C THR A 23 9.64 -4.06 -12.72
N GLY A 24 10.28 -4.57 -11.68
CA GLY A 24 11.74 -4.52 -11.56
C GLY A 24 12.21 -4.59 -10.11
N LYS A 25 13.08 -5.57 -9.81
CA LYS A 25 13.65 -5.75 -8.47
C LYS A 25 14.60 -4.60 -8.07
N GLN A 26 15.12 -3.86 -9.04
CA GLN A 26 15.91 -2.65 -8.79
C GLN A 26 15.05 -1.49 -8.25
N TYR A 27 13.75 -1.45 -8.59
CA TYR A 27 12.84 -0.39 -8.18
C TYR A 27 12.09 -0.71 -6.88
N SER A 28 11.98 -1.98 -6.52
CA SER A 28 11.19 -2.40 -5.37
C SER A 28 11.62 -3.75 -4.80
N LYS A 29 11.51 -3.87 -3.47
CA LYS A 29 11.70 -5.14 -2.73
C LYS A 29 10.60 -6.17 -3.03
N THR A 30 9.40 -5.72 -3.43
CA THR A 30 8.27 -6.59 -3.80
C THR A 30 8.34 -7.01 -5.27
N GLY A 31 9.25 -6.42 -6.07
CA GLY A 31 9.38 -6.64 -7.51
C GLY A 31 8.43 -5.82 -8.38
N VAL A 32 7.47 -5.13 -7.75
CA VAL A 32 6.52 -4.23 -8.41
C VAL A 32 6.54 -2.86 -7.72
N SER A 33 6.32 -1.82 -8.51
CA SER A 33 6.27 -0.42 -8.08
C SER A 33 5.35 0.36 -9.01
N PHE A 34 4.98 1.58 -8.65
CA PHE A 34 4.14 2.39 -9.52
C PHE A 34 4.42 3.88 -9.40
N TRP A 35 3.93 4.65 -10.36
CA TRP A 35 3.73 6.09 -10.22
C TRP A 35 2.28 6.44 -10.58
N GLN A 36 1.77 7.55 -10.02
CA GLN A 36 0.38 7.98 -10.19
C GLN A 36 0.36 9.52 -10.27
N PRO A 37 0.06 10.13 -11.43
CA PRO A 37 0.34 11.54 -11.67
C PRO A 37 -0.80 12.51 -11.33
N GLU A 38 -1.99 12.00 -11.01
CA GLU A 38 -3.15 12.85 -10.73
C GLU A 38 -3.09 13.33 -9.28
N ASP A 39 -3.18 14.65 -9.12
CA ASP A 39 -3.06 15.31 -7.83
C ASP A 39 -4.32 15.14 -6.98
N HIS A 40 -4.17 15.13 -5.66
CA HIS A 40 -5.24 14.88 -4.69
C HIS A 40 -6.06 13.60 -4.97
N LYS A 41 -5.38 12.56 -5.46
CA LYS A 41 -5.91 11.22 -5.69
C LYS A 41 -5.07 10.19 -4.96
N GLY A 42 -5.68 9.02 -4.72
CA GLY A 42 -5.06 7.94 -3.95
C GLY A 42 -6.15 7.05 -3.38
N LEU A 43 -6.48 7.23 -2.10
CA LEU A 43 -7.56 6.50 -1.44
C LEU A 43 -8.60 7.44 -0.85
N THR A 44 -9.88 7.12 -1.06
CA THR A 44 -10.99 7.90 -0.52
C THR A 44 -11.76 7.09 0.51
N PHE A 45 -12.02 7.68 1.66
CA PHE A 45 -12.75 7.07 2.77
C PHE A 45 -14.14 7.68 2.94
N SER A 46 -15.04 6.93 3.59
CA SER A 46 -16.37 7.42 3.95
C SER A 46 -16.35 8.40 5.13
N GLU A 47 -15.31 8.34 5.96
CA GLU A 47 -15.09 9.20 7.13
C GLU A 47 -13.69 9.83 7.05
N VAL A 48 -13.50 10.99 7.67
CA VAL A 48 -12.18 11.63 7.76
C VAL A 48 -11.32 10.97 8.85
N PRO A 49 -10.15 10.41 8.52
CA PRO A 49 -9.19 9.93 9.51
C PRO A 49 -8.69 11.04 10.44
N THR A 50 -8.81 10.86 11.76
CA THR A 50 -8.24 11.80 12.74
C THR A 50 -6.74 11.62 12.92
N GLU A 51 -6.24 10.43 12.60
CA GLU A 51 -4.86 10.00 12.73
C GLU A 51 -4.54 9.12 11.53
N PHE A 52 -3.34 9.31 10.97
CA PHE A 52 -2.92 8.68 9.74
C PHE A 52 -1.44 8.35 9.82
N TYR A 53 -1.14 7.07 9.59
CA TYR A 53 0.20 6.55 9.41
C TYR A 53 0.38 6.09 7.98
N ALA A 54 1.52 6.47 7.39
CA ALA A 54 1.99 5.99 6.11
C ALA A 54 3.39 5.42 6.23
N LYS A 55 3.61 4.31 5.56
CA LYS A 55 4.94 3.77 5.32
C LYS A 55 5.03 3.29 3.88
N LEU A 56 6.10 3.66 3.19
CA LEU A 56 6.34 3.25 1.81
C LEU A 56 7.82 3.20 1.48
N ASP A 57 8.13 2.47 0.42
CA ASP A 57 9.41 2.55 -0.26
C ASP A 57 9.26 3.46 -1.49
N MET A 58 10.26 4.33 -1.70
CA MET A 58 10.38 5.23 -2.85
C MET A 58 11.71 4.97 -3.57
N TYR A 59 11.66 4.50 -4.80
CA TYR A 59 12.83 4.48 -5.67
C TYR A 59 12.98 5.86 -6.31
N LEU A 60 14.13 6.48 -6.09
CA LEU A 60 14.40 7.84 -6.56
C LEU A 60 15.50 7.77 -7.62
N LYS A 61 15.21 8.15 -8.88
CA LYS A 61 16.26 8.23 -9.91
C LYS A 61 17.29 9.33 -9.60
N ASN A 62 18.34 9.42 -10.41
CA ASN A 62 19.28 10.53 -10.33
C ASN A 62 18.58 11.91 -10.48
N PRO A 63 18.63 12.80 -9.46
CA PRO A 63 17.91 14.08 -9.49
C PRO A 63 18.48 15.08 -10.51
N GLN A 64 19.68 14.85 -11.05
CA GLN A 64 20.23 15.66 -12.15
C GLN A 64 19.46 15.49 -13.46
N ASN A 65 18.78 14.34 -13.62
CA ASN A 65 18.01 14.01 -14.81
C ASN A 65 16.50 14.22 -14.59
N ALA A 66 16.10 14.57 -13.37
CA ALA A 66 14.71 14.69 -12.97
C ALA A 66 14.23 16.14 -13.14
N SER A 67 13.15 16.33 -13.89
CA SER A 67 12.52 17.65 -14.08
C SER A 67 11.01 17.53 -13.91
N ASP A 68 10.39 18.47 -13.19
CA ASP A 68 8.94 18.48 -12.92
C ASP A 68 8.43 17.16 -12.31
N VAL A 69 9.20 16.59 -11.38
CA VAL A 69 8.78 15.42 -10.60
C VAL A 69 8.62 15.77 -9.13
N ARG A 70 7.62 15.16 -8.50
CA ARG A 70 7.46 15.15 -7.05
C ARG A 70 6.69 13.91 -6.61
N LEU A 71 6.97 13.47 -5.41
CA LEU A 71 6.16 12.55 -4.62
C LEU A 71 5.43 13.38 -3.57
N GLU A 72 4.15 13.13 -3.36
CA GLU A 72 3.40 13.66 -2.20
C GLU A 72 2.57 12.55 -1.55
N ILE A 73 2.75 12.39 -0.24
CA ILE A 73 1.94 11.51 0.60
C ILE A 73 1.29 12.37 1.67
N GLY A 74 -0.03 12.37 1.74
CA GLY A 74 -0.74 13.29 2.61
C GLY A 74 -2.22 13.02 2.76
N ILE A 75 -2.88 13.89 3.51
CA ILE A 75 -4.33 13.88 3.76
C ILE A 75 -4.87 15.31 3.63
N GLY A 76 -6.00 15.48 2.95
CA GLY A 76 -6.51 16.81 2.63
C GLY A 76 -5.64 17.55 1.61
N PHE A 77 -5.84 18.86 1.50
CA PHE A 77 -5.16 19.72 0.54
C PHE A 77 -3.75 20.12 1.00
N GLY A 78 -3.58 20.37 2.30
CA GLY A 78 -2.40 21.06 2.83
C GLY A 78 -1.55 20.25 3.81
N ASN A 79 -1.78 18.94 3.95
CA ASN A 79 -1.12 18.14 4.98
C ASN A 79 -0.39 16.94 4.38
N TRP A 80 0.90 17.09 4.12
CA TRP A 80 1.66 16.13 3.32
C TRP A 80 3.15 16.16 3.64
N VAL A 81 3.83 15.10 3.20
CA VAL A 81 5.28 15.07 3.00
C VAL A 81 5.54 15.00 1.50
N ARG A 82 6.44 15.87 1.02
CA ARG A 82 6.84 15.93 -0.40
C ARG A 82 8.31 15.62 -0.56
N VAL A 83 8.63 14.87 -1.60
CA VAL A 83 10.01 14.66 -2.08
C VAL A 83 10.11 15.15 -3.52
N TYR A 84 11.10 15.98 -3.83
CA TYR A 84 11.24 16.59 -5.16
C TYR A 84 12.70 16.92 -5.48
N PRO A 85 13.11 17.04 -6.75
CA PRO A 85 14.49 17.34 -7.10
C PRO A 85 14.70 18.85 -7.07
N HIS A 86 15.79 19.29 -6.45
CA HIS A 86 16.21 20.69 -6.50
C HIS A 86 17.73 20.78 -6.38
N ARG A 87 18.32 21.60 -7.27
CA ARG A 87 19.78 21.80 -7.40
C ARG A 87 20.59 20.50 -7.51
N GLY A 88 20.03 19.50 -8.20
CA GLY A 88 20.68 18.21 -8.41
C GLY A 88 20.72 17.30 -7.18
N LYS A 89 19.82 17.52 -6.21
CA LYS A 89 19.59 16.69 -5.01
C LYS A 89 18.10 16.43 -4.84
N TRP A 90 17.75 15.53 -3.93
CA TRP A 90 16.35 15.25 -3.55
C TRP A 90 16.00 15.99 -2.28
N ASP A 91 15.18 17.02 -2.33
CA ASP A 91 14.78 17.79 -1.15
C ASP A 91 13.49 17.22 -0.55
N ILE A 92 13.28 17.45 0.75
CA ILE A 92 12.09 16.95 1.47
C ILE A 92 11.43 18.09 2.24
N GLU A 93 10.13 18.25 2.02
CA GLU A 93 9.28 19.24 2.68
C GLU A 93 8.15 18.54 3.44
N GLY A 94 7.73 19.13 4.56
CA GLY A 94 6.57 18.71 5.33
C GLY A 94 5.62 19.87 5.59
N HIS A 95 4.33 19.64 5.41
CA HIS A 95 3.27 20.65 5.56
C HIS A 95 2.10 20.13 6.40
N ASP A 96 1.53 21.00 7.24
CA ASP A 96 0.29 20.78 8.01
C ASP A 96 -0.62 22.03 8.00
N ALA A 97 -0.95 22.50 6.80
CA ALA A 97 -1.45 23.86 6.46
C ALA A 97 -0.41 24.99 6.58
N SER A 98 0.74 24.71 7.19
CA SER A 98 1.93 25.56 7.19
C SER A 98 3.17 24.72 6.88
N THR A 99 4.26 25.33 6.43
CA THR A 99 5.54 24.62 6.33
C THR A 99 6.01 24.22 7.74
N VAL A 100 6.15 22.92 7.96
CA VAL A 100 6.64 22.34 9.22
C VAL A 100 8.16 22.24 9.20
N PHE A 101 8.70 21.78 8.07
CA PHE A 101 10.12 21.70 7.80
C PHE A 101 10.38 21.74 6.30
N ASP A 102 11.61 22.09 5.95
CA ASP A 102 12.14 22.06 4.60
C ASP A 102 13.65 21.72 4.67
N ILE A 103 14.07 20.64 4.00
CA ILE A 103 15.43 20.09 4.09
C ILE A 103 16.03 19.96 2.70
N TYR A 104 17.06 20.78 2.42
CA TYR A 104 17.77 20.83 1.14
C TYR A 104 19.11 20.05 1.11
N GLU A 105 19.52 19.50 2.26
CA GLU A 105 20.77 18.76 2.43
C GLU A 105 20.49 17.32 2.84
N THR A 106 20.01 16.54 1.88
CA THR A 106 19.56 15.16 2.12
C THR A 106 20.55 14.10 1.64
N ALA A 107 21.60 14.50 0.91
CA ALA A 107 22.49 13.58 0.20
C ALA A 107 23.25 12.61 1.12
N ASP A 108 23.32 12.88 2.42
CA ASP A 108 23.90 12.01 3.43
C ASP A 108 22.96 10.87 3.89
N PHE A 109 21.64 10.99 3.69
CA PHE A 109 20.67 9.96 4.08
C PHE A 109 19.66 9.56 3.00
N VAL A 110 19.52 10.32 1.91
CA VAL A 110 18.68 9.97 0.74
C VAL A 110 19.59 9.51 -0.39
N ARG A 111 19.26 8.35 -0.95
CA ARG A 111 20.06 7.69 -1.99
C ARG A 111 19.40 7.85 -3.35
N SER A 112 20.16 8.32 -4.31
CA SER A 112 19.76 8.32 -5.73
C SER A 112 19.99 6.95 -6.37
N ASP A 113 19.21 6.65 -7.40
CA ASP A 113 19.17 5.37 -8.12
C ASP A 113 19.03 4.17 -7.18
N ALA A 114 18.27 4.35 -6.11
CA ALA A 114 18.09 3.38 -5.05
C ALA A 114 16.73 3.52 -4.37
N VAL A 115 16.33 2.44 -3.71
CA VAL A 115 15.14 2.41 -2.86
C VAL A 115 15.43 3.13 -1.54
N ASN A 116 14.55 4.05 -1.16
CA ASN A 116 14.51 4.74 0.12
C ASN A 116 13.19 4.40 0.83
N THR A 117 13.10 4.59 2.14
CA THR A 117 11.88 4.33 2.92
C THR A 117 11.42 5.62 3.57
N LEU A 118 10.14 5.94 3.40
CA LEU A 118 9.45 7.04 4.08
C LEU A 118 8.46 6.44 5.08
N TRP A 119 8.51 6.94 6.31
CA TRP A 119 7.48 6.74 7.33
C TRP A 119 6.96 8.10 7.77
N PHE A 120 5.65 8.25 7.81
CA PHE A 120 4.96 9.50 8.09
C PHE A 120 3.78 9.24 9.02
N HIS A 121 3.66 10.03 10.07
CA HIS A 121 2.53 10.05 10.97
C HIS A 121 2.02 11.48 11.11
N ILE A 122 0.73 11.65 10.88
CA ILE A 122 0.00 12.88 11.13
C ILE A 122 -1.26 12.64 11.93
N LYS A 123 -1.49 13.48 12.93
CA LYS A 123 -2.70 13.49 13.76
C LYS A 123 -3.21 14.91 13.89
N GLN A 124 -4.42 15.20 13.43
CA GLN A 124 -5.01 16.52 13.66
C GLN A 124 -5.29 16.75 15.14
N GLY A 125 -5.20 18.01 15.59
CA GLY A 125 -5.40 18.35 16.98
C GLY A 125 -5.78 19.82 17.15
N ARG A 126 -6.98 20.10 17.65
CA ARG A 126 -7.48 21.48 17.89
C ARG A 126 -6.98 22.07 19.22
N ASN A 127 -6.50 21.23 20.12
CA ASN A 127 -6.15 21.62 21.49
C ASN A 127 -4.64 21.49 21.73
N ASN A 128 -3.83 21.74 20.69
CA ASN A 128 -2.39 21.47 20.70
C ASN A 128 -2.09 20.01 21.08
N ASP A 129 -2.81 19.07 20.50
CA ASP A 129 -2.63 17.63 20.64
C ASP A 129 -2.29 16.95 19.30
N GLY A 130 -2.01 17.76 18.27
CA GLY A 130 -1.66 17.31 16.93
C GLY A 130 -0.20 16.86 16.83
N ILE A 131 0.05 15.95 15.89
CA ILE A 131 1.36 15.32 15.67
C ILE A 131 1.73 15.43 14.19
N PHE A 132 3.00 15.75 13.92
CA PHE A 132 3.61 15.66 12.60
C PHE A 132 5.01 15.05 12.71
N HIS A 133 5.13 13.78 12.31
CA HIS A 133 6.32 12.96 12.53
C HIS A 133 6.74 12.27 11.24
N VAL A 134 7.99 12.47 10.83
CA VAL A 134 8.55 11.96 9.59
C VAL A 134 9.91 11.32 9.84
N ILE A 135 10.09 10.11 9.32
CA ILE A 135 11.34 9.35 9.32
C ILE A 135 11.64 8.95 7.88
N VAL A 136 12.88 9.19 7.43
CA VAL A 136 13.35 8.79 6.10
C VAL A 136 14.63 8.00 6.24
N ASN A 137 14.67 6.79 5.68
CA ASN A 137 15.80 5.86 5.80
C ASN A 137 16.31 5.73 7.25
N GLU A 138 15.40 5.46 8.18
CA GLU A 138 15.67 5.30 9.62
C GLU A 138 16.11 6.59 10.34
N ARG A 139 16.30 7.70 9.64
CA ARG A 139 16.60 9.01 10.22
C ARG A 139 15.32 9.78 10.50
N GLU A 140 15.09 10.13 11.76
CA GLU A 140 14.03 11.07 12.13
C GLU A 140 14.41 12.47 11.62
N ILE A 141 13.59 13.04 10.72
CA ILE A 141 13.81 14.37 10.15
C ILE A 141 12.87 15.42 10.74
N CYS A 142 11.74 14.99 11.30
CA CYS A 142 10.80 15.87 11.99
C CYS A 142 9.99 15.06 13.00
N ASN A 143 9.84 15.55 14.22
CA ASN A 143 8.94 14.99 15.22
C ASN A 143 8.34 16.15 16.03
N LYS A 144 7.36 16.83 15.42
CA LYS A 144 6.67 17.94 16.06
C LYS A 144 5.42 17.41 16.74
N ARG A 145 5.31 17.73 18.03
CA ARG A 145 4.15 17.47 18.88
C ARG A 145 3.45 18.80 19.20
N ASP A 146 2.31 18.70 19.86
CA ASP A 146 1.51 19.82 20.32
C ASP A 146 1.11 20.79 19.19
N ARG A 147 0.89 20.25 17.99
CA ARG A 147 0.52 21.04 16.82
C ARG A 147 -0.96 21.39 16.87
N ASN A 148 -1.31 22.59 16.39
CA ASN A 148 -2.68 23.04 16.22
C ASN A 148 -3.02 23.15 14.73
N PHE A 149 -3.53 22.07 14.17
CA PHE A 149 -3.99 22.02 12.80
C PHE A 149 -5.21 21.10 12.68
N TRP A 150 -6.04 21.37 11.68
CA TRP A 150 -7.32 20.70 11.50
C TRP A 150 -7.66 20.60 10.02
N TYR A 151 -7.74 19.36 9.51
CA TYR A 151 -8.05 19.11 8.12
C TYR A 151 -9.43 18.48 7.91
N ALA A 152 -10.21 18.21 8.97
CA ALA A 152 -11.52 17.57 8.80
C ALA A 152 -12.58 18.41 8.06
N ASN A 153 -12.34 19.71 7.85
CA ASN A 153 -13.22 20.60 7.09
C ASN A 153 -12.67 20.88 5.67
N ASP A 154 -11.57 20.26 5.30
CA ASP A 154 -10.96 20.39 3.97
C ASP A 154 -11.85 19.71 2.90
N THR A 155 -11.81 20.24 1.67
CA THR A 155 -12.50 19.64 0.52
C THR A 155 -12.02 18.21 0.23
N TYR A 156 -10.76 17.90 0.54
CA TYR A 156 -10.16 16.57 0.36
C TYR A 156 -9.90 15.85 1.68
N ALA A 157 -10.58 16.24 2.77
CA ALA A 157 -10.32 15.74 4.12
C ALA A 157 -10.38 14.20 4.24
N ASN A 158 -11.20 13.55 3.42
CA ASN A 158 -11.38 12.11 3.39
C ASN A 158 -10.54 11.40 2.32
N THR A 159 -9.61 12.11 1.67
CA THR A 159 -8.72 11.57 0.64
C THR A 159 -7.29 11.53 1.16
N ILE A 160 -6.69 10.34 1.13
CA ILE A 160 -5.23 10.18 1.20
C ILE A 160 -4.67 10.39 -0.20
N THR A 161 -3.79 11.39 -0.32
CA THR A 161 -3.07 11.68 -1.57
C THR A 161 -1.86 10.76 -1.70
N VAL A 162 -1.71 10.16 -2.87
CA VAL A 162 -0.58 9.30 -3.27
C VAL A 162 -0.10 9.73 -4.65
N LEU A 163 0.56 10.87 -4.71
CA LEU A 163 1.04 11.44 -5.97
C LEU A 163 2.47 11.00 -6.22
N SER A 164 2.75 10.44 -7.38
CA SER A 164 4.09 10.46 -7.98
C SER A 164 3.97 10.88 -9.45
N LYS A 165 4.51 12.06 -9.77
CA LYS A 165 4.21 12.76 -11.03
C LYS A 165 4.61 11.99 -12.29
N ASN A 166 5.68 11.20 -12.23
CA ASN A 166 6.20 10.39 -13.33
C ASN A 166 7.08 9.25 -12.78
N ASP A 167 7.74 8.52 -13.66
CA ASP A 167 8.53 7.34 -13.34
C ASP A 167 9.91 7.65 -12.74
N ASP A 168 10.28 8.92 -12.52
CA ASP A 168 11.52 9.28 -11.81
C ASP A 168 11.43 9.04 -10.29
N ILE A 169 10.20 8.93 -9.76
CA ILE A 169 9.92 8.44 -8.42
C ILE A 169 8.92 7.29 -8.50
N LEU A 170 9.31 6.09 -8.06
CA LEU A 170 8.43 4.93 -8.03
C LEU A 170 8.09 4.53 -6.60
N ILE A 171 6.81 4.31 -6.32
CA ILE A 171 6.26 3.93 -5.01
C ILE A 171 6.09 2.42 -4.94
N SER A 172 6.43 1.82 -3.81
CA SER A 172 6.16 0.42 -3.51
C SER A 172 6.03 0.20 -2.00
N ASN A 173 5.73 -1.04 -1.57
CA ASN A 173 5.77 -1.42 -0.15
C ASN A 173 4.91 -0.49 0.74
N LEU A 174 3.74 -0.10 0.22
CA LEU A 174 2.87 0.94 0.74
C LEU A 174 1.92 0.36 1.79
N ILE A 175 1.93 0.97 2.97
CA ILE A 175 1.05 0.65 4.10
C ILE A 175 0.45 1.96 4.59
N PHE A 176 -0.88 2.01 4.68
CA PHE A 176 -1.60 3.06 5.39
C PHE A 176 -2.42 2.47 6.52
N SER A 177 -2.52 3.19 7.63
CA SER A 177 -3.32 2.77 8.77
C SER A 177 -3.72 3.97 9.62
N ASP A 178 -4.80 3.83 10.38
CA ASP A 178 -5.10 4.72 11.52
C ASP A 178 -4.41 4.27 12.82
N GLU A 179 -3.79 3.09 12.82
CA GLU A 179 -2.97 2.59 13.92
C GLU A 179 -1.47 2.72 13.63
N GLU A 180 -0.65 2.78 14.69
CA GLU A 180 0.80 2.94 14.55
C GLU A 180 1.42 1.80 13.73
N ILE A 181 2.13 2.18 12.67
CA ILE A 181 2.92 1.27 11.84
C ILE A 181 4.33 1.22 12.42
N ASN A 182 4.88 0.03 12.67
CA ASN A 182 6.29 -0.07 13.03
C ASN A 182 7.15 0.40 11.84
N PRO A 183 8.12 1.32 12.02
CA PRO A 183 8.97 1.78 10.91
C PRO A 183 9.73 0.67 10.16
N LYS A 184 9.94 -0.49 10.81
CA LYS A 184 10.57 -1.68 10.21
C LYS A 184 9.59 -2.60 9.49
N GLU A 185 8.30 -2.31 9.54
CA GLU A 185 7.29 -3.11 8.87
C GLU A 185 7.46 -3.06 7.35
N GLN A 186 7.22 -4.19 6.69
CA GLN A 186 7.33 -4.31 5.24
C GLN A 186 6.27 -5.24 4.67
N VAL A 187 5.78 -4.87 3.49
CA VAL A 187 4.97 -5.70 2.61
C VAL A 187 5.88 -6.75 1.98
N VAL A 188 5.46 -8.01 2.09
CA VAL A 188 6.15 -9.16 1.52
C VAL A 188 5.18 -9.88 0.60
N MET A 189 5.63 -10.19 -0.62
CA MET A 189 4.89 -11.10 -1.50
C MET A 189 4.99 -12.50 -0.91
N LEU A 190 3.85 -13.09 -0.54
CA LEU A 190 3.84 -14.42 0.07
C LEU A 190 4.29 -15.46 -0.96
N PRO A 191 5.35 -16.25 -0.68
CA PRO A 191 5.74 -17.33 -1.56
C PRO A 191 4.65 -18.40 -1.55
N VAL A 192 4.24 -18.86 -2.73
CA VAL A 192 3.21 -19.89 -2.88
C VAL A 192 3.89 -21.25 -2.95
N LYS A 193 3.49 -22.15 -2.06
CA LYS A 193 3.92 -23.56 -2.06
C LYS A 193 3.05 -24.40 -3.00
N GLU A 194 1.74 -24.20 -2.94
CA GLU A 194 0.76 -24.96 -3.71
C GLU A 194 -0.47 -24.10 -3.97
N THR A 195 -1.02 -24.22 -5.18
CA THR A 195 -2.31 -23.66 -5.56
C THR A 195 -3.33 -24.80 -5.69
N GLN A 196 -4.45 -24.70 -4.98
CA GLN A 196 -5.56 -25.63 -5.05
C GLN A 196 -6.77 -24.91 -5.64
N THR A 197 -7.33 -25.46 -6.71
CA THR A 197 -8.44 -24.81 -7.41
C THR A 197 -9.34 -25.82 -8.10
N ASN A 198 -10.61 -25.47 -8.23
CA ASN A 198 -11.57 -26.13 -9.11
C ASN A 198 -12.09 -25.18 -10.22
N MET A 199 -11.44 -24.03 -10.38
CA MET A 199 -11.61 -23.14 -11.53
C MET A 199 -10.80 -23.67 -12.74
N THR A 200 -11.15 -23.21 -13.94
CA THR A 200 -10.41 -23.55 -15.16
C THR A 200 -9.10 -22.76 -15.21
N ASP A 201 -7.97 -23.45 -15.38
CA ASP A 201 -6.66 -22.82 -15.61
C ASP A 201 -6.56 -22.36 -17.07
N CYS A 202 -6.23 -21.08 -17.28
CA CYS A 202 -6.10 -20.48 -18.61
C CYS A 202 -4.70 -20.64 -19.23
N GLY A 203 -3.72 -21.14 -18.47
CA GLY A 203 -2.34 -21.38 -18.93
C GLY A 203 -1.43 -20.14 -18.92
N ASP A 204 -1.94 -18.98 -18.52
CA ASP A 204 -1.20 -17.71 -18.38
C ASP A 204 -1.05 -17.27 -16.91
N GLY A 205 -1.46 -18.12 -15.97
CA GLY A 205 -1.51 -17.84 -14.54
C GLY A 205 -2.85 -17.29 -14.04
N SER A 206 -3.81 -17.03 -14.95
CA SER A 206 -5.19 -16.69 -14.59
C SER A 206 -6.07 -17.93 -14.46
N TYR A 207 -7.18 -17.77 -13.73
CA TYR A 207 -8.16 -18.82 -13.49
C TYR A 207 -9.57 -18.30 -13.77
N GLU A 208 -10.38 -19.10 -14.47
CA GLU A 208 -11.76 -18.76 -14.82
C GLU A 208 -12.76 -19.60 -14.02
N ALA A 209 -13.67 -18.92 -13.31
CA ALA A 209 -14.81 -19.55 -12.66
C ALA A 209 -16.01 -19.60 -13.63
N THR A 210 -16.54 -20.81 -13.84
CA THR A 210 -17.72 -21.09 -14.66
C THR A 210 -18.97 -21.41 -13.83
N ALA A 211 -18.83 -21.59 -12.51
CA ALA A 211 -19.91 -21.82 -11.56
C ALA A 211 -19.64 -21.14 -10.21
N ALA A 212 -20.71 -20.87 -9.47
CA ALA A 212 -20.61 -20.34 -8.10
C ALA A 212 -19.99 -21.38 -7.17
N ASN A 213 -19.31 -20.90 -6.12
CA ASN A 213 -18.57 -21.69 -5.14
C ASN A 213 -17.30 -22.39 -5.67
N GLN A 214 -16.87 -22.08 -6.89
CA GLN A 214 -15.51 -22.42 -7.29
C GLN A 214 -14.50 -21.55 -6.51
N GLU A 215 -13.37 -22.14 -6.16
CA GLU A 215 -12.37 -21.57 -5.26
C GLU A 215 -10.99 -21.65 -5.88
N LEU A 216 -10.19 -20.61 -5.66
CA LEU A 216 -8.75 -20.57 -5.92
C LEU A 216 -8.06 -20.30 -4.59
N LEU A 217 -7.29 -21.25 -4.08
CA LEU A 217 -6.63 -21.20 -2.78
C LEU A 217 -5.13 -21.39 -2.91
N GLN A 218 -4.36 -20.60 -2.19
CA GLN A 218 -2.91 -20.68 -2.15
C GLN A 218 -2.43 -21.02 -0.74
N THR A 219 -1.58 -22.04 -0.65
CA THR A 219 -0.86 -22.40 0.55
C THR A 219 0.49 -21.68 0.56
N VAL A 220 0.80 -20.99 1.65
CA VAL A 220 2.05 -20.23 1.77
C VAL A 220 3.25 -21.16 2.05
N ASP A 221 4.40 -20.88 1.42
CA ASP A 221 5.66 -21.53 1.76
C ASP A 221 6.26 -20.91 3.04
N ILE A 222 5.81 -21.45 4.17
CA ILE A 222 6.29 -21.02 5.50
C ILE A 222 7.77 -21.32 5.71
N ALA A 223 8.32 -22.37 5.09
CA ALA A 223 9.73 -22.68 5.25
C ALA A 223 10.60 -21.60 4.59
N ALA A 224 10.22 -21.16 3.39
CA ALA A 224 10.88 -20.05 2.71
C ALA A 224 10.75 -18.75 3.52
N LEU A 225 9.55 -18.40 3.99
CA LEU A 225 9.33 -17.20 4.81
C LEU A 225 10.12 -17.23 6.13
N SER A 226 10.10 -18.35 6.85
CA SER A 226 10.80 -18.50 8.13
C SER A 226 12.31 -18.44 7.96
N THR A 227 12.84 -18.97 6.85
CA THR A 227 14.27 -18.86 6.52
C THR A 227 14.67 -17.41 6.27
N GLN A 228 13.82 -16.63 5.59
CA GLN A 228 14.14 -15.27 5.21
C GLN A 228 13.93 -14.25 6.35
N TYR A 229 12.87 -14.41 7.15
CA TYR A 229 12.44 -13.41 8.12
C TYR A 229 12.43 -13.91 9.58
N GLY A 230 12.63 -15.21 9.82
CA GLY A 230 12.49 -15.82 11.14
C GLY A 230 11.03 -16.17 11.46
N ALA A 231 10.82 -17.34 12.06
CA ALA A 231 9.48 -17.86 12.35
C ALA A 231 8.67 -17.00 13.34
N ASP A 232 9.37 -16.31 14.26
CA ASP A 232 8.76 -15.45 15.30
C ASP A 232 8.46 -14.03 14.80
N SER A 233 8.77 -13.71 13.55
CA SER A 233 8.43 -12.41 12.97
C SER A 233 6.92 -12.20 12.95
N ARG A 234 6.49 -11.00 13.32
CA ARG A 234 5.07 -10.65 13.39
C ARG A 234 4.50 -10.39 12.00
N VAL A 235 3.31 -10.93 11.78
CA VAL A 235 2.40 -10.60 10.69
C VAL A 235 1.30 -9.72 11.28
N THR A 236 1.24 -8.50 10.79
CA THR A 236 0.37 -7.39 11.25
C THR A 236 -0.80 -7.15 10.31
N GLY A 237 -0.71 -7.65 9.08
CA GLY A 237 -1.78 -7.57 8.11
C GLY A 237 -1.62 -8.58 6.98
N ILE A 238 -2.73 -8.91 6.34
CA ILE A 238 -2.79 -9.78 5.16
C ILE A 238 -3.59 -9.03 4.10
N SER A 239 -3.07 -8.99 2.88
CA SER A 239 -3.77 -8.46 1.71
C SER A 239 -3.88 -9.54 0.65
N LEU A 240 -5.10 -9.94 0.33
CA LEU A 240 -5.40 -10.84 -0.76
C LEU A 240 -5.76 -10.01 -1.99
N ILE A 241 -5.06 -10.25 -3.11
CA ILE A 241 -5.18 -9.47 -4.33
C ILE A 241 -5.60 -10.39 -5.48
N GLY A 242 -6.63 -10.00 -6.22
CA GLY A 242 -6.94 -10.55 -7.55
C GLY A 242 -6.53 -9.54 -8.61
N ASN A 243 -5.55 -9.88 -9.45
CA ASN A 243 -5.02 -8.99 -10.49
C ASN A 243 -4.57 -9.81 -11.72
N PRO A 244 -5.32 -9.79 -12.84
CA PRO A 244 -6.63 -9.13 -12.99
C PRO A 244 -7.75 -9.92 -12.27
N ALA A 245 -8.87 -9.25 -12.02
CA ALA A 245 -10.10 -9.84 -11.50
C ALA A 245 -11.32 -9.12 -12.10
N TYR A 246 -12.01 -9.79 -13.02
CA TYR A 246 -13.13 -9.23 -13.77
C TYR A 246 -14.19 -10.29 -14.06
N ARG A 247 -15.40 -9.85 -14.41
CA ARG A 247 -16.48 -10.74 -14.86
C ARG A 247 -16.68 -10.66 -16.37
N THR A 248 -17.04 -11.79 -16.97
CA THR A 248 -17.42 -11.91 -18.37
C THR A 248 -18.95 -11.99 -18.57
N ALA A 249 -19.72 -12.17 -17.49
CA ALA A 249 -21.17 -12.24 -17.50
C ALA A 249 -21.77 -11.75 -16.16
N GLU A 250 -23.08 -11.47 -16.14
CA GLU A 250 -23.79 -10.99 -14.94
C GLU A 250 -23.99 -12.07 -13.86
N GLY A 251 -23.97 -13.35 -14.22
CA GLY A 251 -24.30 -14.45 -13.32
C GLY A 251 -23.23 -14.76 -12.25
N LEU A 252 -21.95 -14.51 -12.54
CA LEU A 252 -20.82 -14.68 -11.61
C LEU A 252 -20.09 -13.36 -11.52
N CYS A 253 -20.50 -12.52 -10.56
CA CYS A 253 -20.07 -11.13 -10.51
C CYS A 253 -19.34 -10.74 -9.23
N ALA A 254 -18.98 -11.71 -8.39
CA ALA A 254 -18.27 -11.41 -7.16
C ALA A 254 -17.22 -12.46 -6.76
N LEU A 255 -16.23 -11.98 -6.01
CA LEU A 255 -15.23 -12.77 -5.34
C LEU A 255 -15.35 -12.54 -3.82
N THR A 256 -15.51 -13.61 -3.06
CA THR A 256 -15.44 -13.57 -1.59
C THR A 256 -14.05 -14.01 -1.15
N ALA A 257 -13.36 -13.16 -0.38
CA ALA A 257 -12.08 -13.53 0.22
C ALA A 257 -12.31 -14.63 1.26
N ILE A 258 -11.53 -15.70 1.19
CA ILE A 258 -11.63 -16.84 2.09
C ILE A 258 -10.27 -17.22 2.68
N GLU A 259 -10.31 -17.71 3.92
CA GLU A 259 -9.20 -18.40 4.58
C GLU A 259 -9.65 -19.80 4.98
N LYS A 260 -8.80 -20.80 4.76
CA LYS A 260 -9.00 -22.15 5.31
C LYS A 260 -7.90 -22.50 6.29
N SER A 261 -8.29 -23.03 7.45
CA SER A 261 -7.35 -23.53 8.47
C SER A 261 -7.99 -24.68 9.25
N GLY A 262 -7.32 -25.83 9.32
CA GLY A 262 -7.78 -26.97 10.12
C GLY A 262 -9.20 -27.47 9.81
N GLY A 263 -9.65 -27.33 8.55
CA GLY A 263 -11.02 -27.69 8.12
C GLY A 263 -12.09 -26.61 8.36
N THR A 264 -11.74 -25.52 9.05
CA THR A 264 -12.61 -24.32 9.14
C THR A 264 -12.40 -23.45 7.90
N VAL A 265 -13.50 -22.92 7.37
CA VAL A 265 -13.50 -21.91 6.32
C VAL A 265 -14.02 -20.61 6.93
N THR A 266 -13.23 -19.56 6.82
CA THR A 266 -13.61 -18.20 7.22
C THR A 266 -13.81 -17.38 5.96
N GLU A 267 -15.02 -16.82 5.82
CA GLU A 267 -15.34 -15.85 4.77
C GLU A 267 -15.15 -14.45 5.30
N TYR A 268 -14.56 -13.59 4.48
CA TYR A 268 -14.36 -12.17 4.77
C TYR A 268 -15.30 -11.35 3.89
N ARG A 269 -14.79 -10.29 3.26
CA ARG A 269 -15.63 -9.41 2.45
C ARG A 269 -15.89 -10.03 1.06
N ARG A 270 -17.11 -9.81 0.58
CA ARG A 270 -17.52 -10.03 -0.81
C ARG A 270 -17.21 -8.76 -1.63
N HIS A 271 -16.52 -8.94 -2.75
CA HIS A 271 -16.12 -7.88 -3.68
C HIS A 271 -16.80 -8.10 -5.02
N VAL A 272 -17.53 -7.09 -5.51
CA VAL A 272 -18.11 -7.13 -6.85
C VAL A 272 -16.99 -6.85 -7.85
N VAL A 273 -16.84 -7.71 -8.86
CA VAL A 273 -15.86 -7.56 -9.93
C VAL A 273 -16.46 -6.81 -11.12
N GLU A 274 -15.68 -5.95 -11.76
CA GLU A 274 -16.11 -5.15 -12.90
C GLU A 274 -16.06 -5.94 -14.22
N GLN A 275 -16.70 -5.42 -15.27
CA GLN A 275 -16.57 -5.91 -16.66
C GLN A 275 -15.38 -5.25 -17.39
N ASN A 276 -14.28 -5.05 -16.69
CA ASN A 276 -13.08 -4.46 -17.25
C ASN A 276 -11.89 -5.43 -17.04
N PRO A 277 -11.25 -5.95 -18.10
CA PRO A 277 -10.17 -6.93 -18.00
C PRO A 277 -8.95 -6.49 -17.18
N ASN A 278 -8.77 -5.18 -16.94
CA ASN A 278 -7.67 -4.63 -16.16
C ASN A 278 -8.06 -4.34 -14.70
N SER A 279 -9.25 -4.77 -14.27
CA SER A 279 -9.73 -4.52 -12.92
C SER A 279 -8.98 -5.38 -11.91
N THR A 280 -8.92 -4.89 -10.68
CA THR A 280 -8.36 -5.62 -9.56
C THR A 280 -9.34 -5.65 -8.41
N VAL A 281 -9.22 -6.65 -7.55
CA VAL A 281 -9.91 -6.69 -6.26
C VAL A 281 -8.89 -6.90 -5.16
N MET A 282 -9.19 -6.33 -3.99
CA MET A 282 -8.31 -6.45 -2.84
C MET A 282 -9.12 -6.59 -1.56
N ASP A 283 -8.76 -7.60 -0.76
CA ASP A 283 -9.23 -7.76 0.60
C ASP A 283 -8.05 -7.60 1.56
N THR A 284 -8.05 -6.52 2.34
CA THR A 284 -7.01 -6.26 3.34
C THR A 284 -7.60 -6.35 4.74
N ARG A 285 -6.83 -6.97 5.65
CA ARG A 285 -7.20 -7.07 7.06
C ARG A 285 -5.99 -6.93 7.97
N THR A 286 -6.22 -6.34 9.13
CA THR A 286 -5.29 -6.39 10.26
C THR A 286 -5.32 -7.77 10.89
N VAL A 287 -4.15 -8.29 11.23
CA VAL A 287 -4.01 -9.55 11.98
C VAL A 287 -2.95 -9.37 13.06
N SER A 288 -2.97 -10.24 14.07
CA SER A 288 -1.91 -10.31 15.08
C SER A 288 -1.50 -11.76 15.21
N MET A 289 -0.45 -12.14 14.48
CA MET A 289 0.11 -13.49 14.50
C MET A 289 1.59 -13.47 14.12
N THR A 290 2.24 -14.62 14.21
CA THR A 290 3.62 -14.86 13.77
C THR A 290 3.64 -15.57 12.43
N ILE A 291 4.79 -15.58 11.73
CA ILE A 291 4.96 -16.37 10.52
C ILE A 291 4.69 -17.87 10.78
N ALA A 292 5.07 -18.38 11.95
CA ALA A 292 4.77 -19.75 12.35
C ALA A 292 3.26 -20.04 12.39
N GLU A 293 2.45 -19.10 12.87
CA GLU A 293 0.98 -19.23 12.96
C GLU A 293 0.26 -19.08 11.61
N VAL A 294 0.96 -18.64 10.55
CA VAL A 294 0.45 -18.71 9.17
C VAL A 294 0.48 -20.14 8.64
N ALA A 295 1.25 -21.04 9.26
CA ALA A 295 1.33 -22.43 8.84
C ALA A 295 -0.02 -23.15 8.85
N GLY A 296 -0.26 -23.93 7.79
CA GLY A 296 -1.51 -24.66 7.61
C GLY A 296 -2.70 -23.79 7.16
N ARG A 297 -2.50 -22.48 6.97
CA ARG A 297 -3.51 -21.59 6.39
C ARG A 297 -3.42 -21.58 4.87
N GLN A 298 -4.58 -21.48 4.24
CA GLN A 298 -4.72 -21.22 2.81
C GLN A 298 -5.53 -19.94 2.63
N PHE A 299 -5.14 -19.11 1.68
CA PHE A 299 -5.81 -17.85 1.38
C PHE A 299 -6.24 -17.84 -0.07
N GLY A 300 -7.39 -17.24 -0.36
CA GLY A 300 -7.88 -17.27 -1.72
C GLY A 300 -9.26 -16.69 -1.92
N TRP A 301 -9.79 -16.92 -3.12
CA TRP A 301 -11.06 -16.35 -3.56
C TRP A 301 -12.07 -17.45 -3.82
N ARG A 302 -13.32 -17.20 -3.45
CA ARG A 302 -14.49 -17.97 -3.89
C ARG A 302 -15.32 -17.16 -4.87
N ALA A 303 -15.60 -17.71 -6.04
CA ALA A 303 -16.50 -17.12 -7.02
C ALA A 303 -17.96 -17.21 -6.56
N GLY A 304 -18.71 -16.14 -6.76
CA GLY A 304 -20.12 -16.06 -6.39
C GLY A 304 -20.92 -15.13 -7.29
N THR A 305 -22.23 -15.16 -7.06
CA THR A 305 -23.20 -14.25 -7.68
C THR A 305 -23.22 -12.92 -6.96
#